data_AF-A0AAW8KGB9-F1
#
_entry.id   AF-A0AAW8KGB9-F1
#
_cell.length_a   1.000
_cell.length_b   1.000
_cell.length_c   1.000
_cell.angle_alpha   90.00
_cell.angle_beta   90.00
_cell.angle_gamma   90.00
#
_symmetry.space_group_name_H-M   'P 1'
#
loop_
_entity.id
_entity.type
_entity.pdbx_description
1 polymer ?
#
loop_
_entity_poly.entity_id
_entity_poly.type
_entity_poly.pdbx_seq_one_letter_code
_entity_poly.pdbx_strand_id
1 'polypeptide(L)' 'HGDIAITKGLFVGIGEYSSDNELDVSGKLILPGFLDSHIHLESALVPPWEFAKAVLPHGTTTVVTDPH' A
#
# COMPACT_ATOMS: atom_id res chain seq x y z
N HIS A 1 3.04 21.16 -2.89
CA HIS A 1 4.00 20.50 -1.99
C HIS A 1 3.50 20.69 -0.57
N GLY A 2 3.56 19.67 0.26
CA GLY A 2 3.03 19.67 1.63
C GLY A 2 3.10 18.25 2.21
N ASP A 3 2.92 18.15 3.50
CA ASP A 3 2.97 16.89 4.25
C ASP A 3 1.67 16.12 4.09
N ILE A 4 1.76 14.80 4.14
CA ILE A 4 0.58 13.91 4.19
C ILE A 4 0.41 13.44 5.63
N ALA A 5 -0.72 13.80 6.24
CA ALA A 5 -1.06 13.33 7.58
C ALA A 5 -1.90 12.05 7.52
N ILE A 6 -1.49 11.05 8.31
CA ILE A 6 -2.19 9.79 8.47
C ILE A 6 -2.41 9.56 9.97
N THR A 7 -3.64 9.21 10.36
CA THR A 7 -3.96 8.85 11.75
C THR A 7 -4.90 7.67 11.79
N LYS A 8 -4.62 6.70 12.67
CA LYS A 8 -5.46 5.50 12.86
C LYS A 8 -5.84 4.78 11.55
N GLY A 9 -4.90 4.73 10.59
CA GLY A 9 -5.10 4.11 9.27
C GLY A 9 -5.90 4.96 8.27
N LEU A 10 -6.22 6.21 8.60
CA LEU A 10 -6.96 7.13 7.74
C LEU A 10 -6.05 8.22 7.20
N PHE A 11 -6.22 8.54 5.92
CA PHE A 11 -5.68 9.75 5.31
C PHE A 11 -6.46 10.97 5.83
N VAL A 12 -5.76 11.91 6.44
CA VAL A 12 -6.35 13.13 7.02
C VAL A 12 -6.38 14.25 6.00
N GLY A 13 -5.29 14.45 5.25
CA GLY A 13 -5.17 15.53 4.29
C GLY A 13 -3.74 15.79 3.87
N ILE A 14 -3.60 16.81 3.00
CA ILE A 14 -2.31 17.37 2.56
C ILE A 14 -2.23 18.81 3.08
N GLY A 15 -1.14 19.17 3.76
CA GLY A 15 -0.98 20.48 4.40
C GLY A 15 0.34 20.59 5.16
N GLU A 16 0.43 21.56 6.06
CA GLU A 16 1.54 21.64 7.02
C GLU A 16 1.16 20.85 8.27
N TYR A 17 1.91 19.80 8.58
CA TYR A 17 1.65 18.93 9.72
C TYR A 17 2.94 18.61 10.46
N SER A 18 2.84 18.35 11.77
CA SER A 18 3.95 17.78 12.54
C SER A 18 3.48 16.60 13.39
N SER A 19 4.39 15.69 13.68
CA SER A 19 4.11 14.40 14.33
C SER A 19 5.34 13.91 15.09
N ASP A 20 5.14 13.09 16.13
CA ASP A 20 6.24 12.37 16.81
C ASP A 20 6.90 11.32 15.89
N ASN A 21 6.23 10.94 14.81
CA ASN A 21 6.72 10.00 13.79
C ASN A 21 6.54 10.62 12.39
N GLU A 22 7.66 10.97 11.77
CA GLU A 22 7.72 11.61 10.46
C GLU A 22 8.67 10.83 9.55
N LEU A 23 8.32 10.77 8.27
CA LEU A 23 9.13 10.15 7.23
C LEU A 23 9.38 11.16 6.11
N ASP A 24 10.63 11.59 5.95
CA ASP A 24 11.01 12.44 4.82
C ASP A 24 11.03 11.63 3.52
N VAL A 25 10.18 12.05 2.60
CA VAL A 25 10.03 11.48 1.26
C VAL A 25 10.30 12.52 0.17
N SER A 26 11.03 13.60 0.51
CA SER A 26 11.41 14.65 -0.43
C SER A 26 12.08 14.07 -1.68
N GLY A 27 11.67 14.57 -2.86
CA GLY A 27 12.14 14.08 -4.15
C GLY A 27 11.55 12.73 -4.60
N LYS A 28 10.64 12.13 -3.82
CA LYS A 28 9.91 10.91 -4.20
C LYS A 28 8.46 11.22 -4.56
N LEU A 29 7.79 10.24 -5.16
CA LEU A 29 6.35 10.27 -5.41
C LEU A 29 5.64 9.44 -4.34
N ILE A 30 4.56 10.00 -3.79
CA ILE A 30 3.61 9.25 -2.96
C ILE A 30 2.44 8.87 -3.84
N LEU A 31 2.12 7.58 -3.86
CA LEU A 31 0.98 7.01 -4.56
C LEU A 31 0.13 6.23 -3.56
N PRO A 32 -1.18 6.06 -3.81
CA PRO A 32 -1.96 5.04 -3.14
C PRO A 32 -1.33 3.66 -3.34
N GLY A 33 -1.58 2.74 -2.41
CA GLY A 33 -1.24 1.34 -2.63
C GLY A 33 -1.93 0.80 -3.90
N PHE A 34 -1.22 -0.01 -4.67
CA PHE A 34 -1.76 -0.59 -5.89
C PHE A 34 -2.85 -1.62 -5.58
N LEU A 35 -3.80 -1.72 -6.51
CA LEU A 35 -4.88 -2.68 -6.52
C LEU A 35 -4.72 -3.58 -7.73
N ASP A 36 -4.58 -4.88 -7.50
CA ASP A 36 -4.70 -5.88 -8.56
C ASP A 36 -6.16 -6.32 -8.65
N SER A 37 -6.83 -5.93 -9.73
CA SER A 37 -8.28 -6.07 -9.86
C SER A 37 -8.73 -7.49 -10.18
N HIS A 38 -7.81 -8.36 -10.59
CA HIS A 38 -8.16 -9.74 -10.91
C HIS A 38 -6.92 -10.63 -10.98
N ILE A 39 -6.81 -11.56 -10.03
CA ILE A 39 -5.80 -12.62 -10.05
C ILE A 39 -6.40 -13.97 -9.70
N HIS A 40 -5.72 -15.02 -10.12
CA HIS A 40 -5.90 -16.36 -9.60
C HIS A 40 -4.75 -16.65 -8.64
N LEU A 41 -5.04 -16.67 -7.33
CA LEU A 41 -4.02 -16.85 -6.31
C LEU A 41 -3.36 -18.23 -6.41
N GLU A 42 -4.11 -19.23 -6.86
CA GLU A 42 -3.71 -20.61 -7.11
C GLU A 42 -2.56 -20.68 -8.13
N SER A 43 -2.54 -19.78 -9.12
CA SER A 43 -1.51 -19.73 -10.15
C SER A 43 -0.13 -19.34 -9.60
N ALA A 44 -0.09 -18.71 -8.42
CA ALA A 44 1.17 -18.37 -7.75
C ALA A 44 1.81 -19.58 -7.05
N LEU A 45 1.10 -20.71 -6.90
CA LEU A 45 1.58 -21.95 -6.28
C LEU A 45 2.13 -21.77 -4.85
N VAL A 46 1.69 -20.71 -4.16
CA VAL A 46 2.08 -20.38 -2.79
C VAL A 46 0.84 -20.04 -1.98
N PRO A 47 0.88 -20.22 -0.66
CA PRO A 47 -0.23 -19.81 0.18
C PRO A 47 -0.41 -18.27 0.19
N PRO A 48 -1.62 -17.77 0.53
CA PRO A 48 -1.94 -16.34 0.49
C PRO A 48 -0.96 -15.44 1.25
N TRP A 49 -0.44 -15.89 2.39
CA TRP A 49 0.50 -15.11 3.19
C TRP A 49 1.89 -14.99 2.55
N GLU A 50 2.34 -16.01 1.79
CA GLU A 50 3.59 -15.91 1.04
C GLU A 50 3.41 -15.04 -0.19
N PHE A 51 2.27 -15.12 -0.86
CA PHE A 51 1.92 -14.19 -1.94
C PHE A 51 1.92 -12.74 -1.45
N ALA A 52 1.27 -12.46 -0.32
CA ALA A 52 1.22 -11.11 0.26
C ALA A 52 2.61 -10.56 0.57
N LYS A 53 3.50 -11.38 1.16
CA LYS A 53 4.90 -11.00 1.41
C LYS A 53 5.66 -10.66 0.12
N ALA A 54 5.35 -11.35 -0.98
CA ALA A 54 6.00 -11.11 -2.25
C ALA A 54 5.56 -9.78 -2.89
N VAL A 55 4.27 -9.44 -2.82
CA VAL A 55 3.72 -8.28 -3.55
C VAL A 55 3.70 -6.97 -2.75
N LEU A 56 3.60 -7.04 -1.42
CA LEU A 56 3.58 -5.85 -0.55
C LEU A 56 4.81 -4.94 -0.73
N PRO A 57 6.06 -5.44 -0.83
CA PRO A 57 7.24 -4.61 -1.07
C PRO A 57 7.21 -3.85 -2.40
N HIS A 58 6.40 -4.31 -3.35
CA HIS A 58 6.22 -3.69 -4.66
C HIS A 58 5.00 -2.76 -4.71
N GLY A 59 4.33 -2.52 -3.59
CA GLY A 59 3.28 -1.53 -3.44
C GLY A 59 1.86 -2.05 -3.63
N THR A 60 1.65 -3.33 -3.96
CA THR A 60 0.30 -3.92 -4.03
C THR A 60 -0.26 -4.14 -2.64
N THR A 61 -1.36 -3.44 -2.32
CA THR A 61 -2.00 -3.48 -0.99
C THR A 61 -3.35 -4.19 -1.01
N THR A 62 -3.96 -4.32 -2.18
CA THR A 62 -5.26 -4.96 -2.37
C THR A 62 -5.21 -5.85 -3.59
N VAL A 63 -5.80 -7.04 -3.49
CA VAL A 63 -6.02 -7.94 -4.63
C VAL A 63 -7.46 -8.44 -4.62
N VAL A 64 -8.05 -8.55 -5.79
CA VAL A 64 -9.33 -9.23 -6.00
C VAL A 64 -9.01 -10.56 -6.66
N THR A 65 -9.31 -11.65 -5.97
CA THR A 65 -9.00 -13.00 -6.44
C THR A 65 -10.26 -13.83 -6.58
N ASP A 66 -10.32 -14.58 -7.67
CA ASP A 66 -11.31 -15.61 -7.95
C ASP A 66 -10.71 -16.98 -7.60
N PRO A 67 -11.19 -17.62 -6.51
CA PRO A 67 -10.77 -18.95 -6.14
C PRO A 67 -11.54 -20.02 -6.93
N HIS A 68 -10.83 -20.74 -7.79
CA HIS A 68 -11.37 -21.80 -8.63
C HIS A 68 -10.83 -23.20 -8.30
#